data_AF-A0AAJ7RNC4-F1
#
_entry.id   AF-A0AAJ7RNC4-F1
#
_cell.length_a   1.000
_cell.length_b   1.000
_cell.length_c   1.000
_cell.angle_alpha   90.00
_cell.angle_beta   90.00
_cell.angle_gamma   90.00
#
_symmetry.space_group_name_H-M   'P 1'
#
loop_
_entity.id
_entity.type
_entity.pdbx_description
1 polymer ?
#
loop_
_entity_poly.entity_id
_entity_poly.type
_entity_poly.pdbx_seq_one_letter_code
_entity_poly.pdbx_strand_id
1 'polypeptide(L)'
;MNYLQMAFNNILQTFCEYFTMIRKLQDFGNYLKPNYVLQNVYRQPPLTYESYYAVLTWHLTRVKRRIIKIETNFMKQDTCNSFLTLLKDIKKHLETIKILYEIHQAVTSDWKVYPNYKCASRLLSCLYFEMENSNNKEKANISTSLYLSSLRVYLNITDTWLNEGRLEDWRDEFIISRVPINITDVDDFDQREQFTIRGLNAICLKDPIMRLLIDKVSHMGKNIGLLVSLDRLSDIWKMTADGDGLAEASRRHAYWMSRSENSQVRTENCDIL
;
A
#
# COMPACT_ATOMS: atom_id res chain seq x y z
N MET A 1 7.24 26.44 43.94
CA MET A 1 7.43 25.57 42.76
C MET A 1 8.18 26.39 41.70
N ASN A 2 9.42 26.03 41.39
CA ASN A 2 10.27 26.78 40.46
C ASN A 2 9.68 26.75 39.04
N TYR A 3 9.42 27.93 38.47
CA TYR A 3 8.83 28.10 37.13
C TYR A 3 9.61 27.35 36.04
N LEU A 4 10.94 27.27 36.19
CA LEU A 4 11.84 26.52 35.31
C LEU A 4 11.54 25.01 35.31
N GLN A 5 11.23 24.44 36.47
CA GLN A 5 10.95 23.01 36.61
C GLN A 5 9.59 22.65 35.98
N MET A 6 8.58 23.52 36.13
CA MET A 6 7.31 23.36 35.43
C MET A 6 7.46 23.48 33.90
N ALA A 7 8.24 24.45 33.42
CA ALA A 7 8.50 24.60 31.98
C ALA A 7 9.22 23.39 31.38
N PHE A 8 10.22 22.86 32.09
CA PHE A 8 10.95 21.67 31.63
C PHE A 8 10.07 20.41 31.62
N ASN A 9 9.27 20.20 32.66
CA ASN A 9 8.31 19.10 32.72
C ASN A 9 7.29 19.14 31.58
N ASN A 10 6.77 20.33 31.25
CA ASN A 10 5.83 20.49 30.13
C ASN A 10 6.48 20.14 28.78
N ILE A 11 7.73 20.55 28.56
CA ILE A 11 8.45 20.21 27.33
C ILE A 11 8.63 18.70 27.22
N LEU A 12 9.12 18.04 28.29
CA LEU A 12 9.31 16.58 28.30
C LEU A 12 8.00 15.83 28.08
N GLN A 13 6.89 16.30 28.65
CA GLN A 13 5.58 15.68 28.46
C GLN A 13 5.18 15.66 26.97
N THR A 14 5.43 16.75 26.25
CA THR A 14 5.18 16.81 24.80
C THR A 14 6.02 15.77 24.04
N PHE A 15 7.27 15.52 24.44
CA PHE A 15 8.08 14.45 23.84
C PHE A 15 7.53 13.05 24.12
N CYS A 16 7.03 12.80 25.32
CA CYS A 16 6.40 11.53 25.68
C CYS A 16 5.21 11.19 24.77
N GLU A 17 4.43 12.19 24.35
CA GLU A 17 3.33 12.00 23.39
C GLU A 17 3.85 11.52 22.04
N TYR A 18 4.91 12.14 21.51
CA TYR A 18 5.53 11.71 20.25
C TYR A 18 6.09 10.29 20.33
N PHE A 19 6.74 9.92 21.44
CA PHE A 19 7.21 8.54 21.62
C PHE A 19 6.06 7.54 21.64
N THR A 20 4.93 7.91 22.25
CA THR A 20 3.72 7.10 22.25
C THR A 20 3.16 6.92 20.83
N MET A 21 3.15 7.99 20.03
CA MET A 21 2.74 7.93 18.62
C MET A 21 3.66 7.00 17.81
N ILE A 22 4.98 7.14 17.93
CA ILE A 22 5.95 6.28 17.24
C ILE A 22 5.74 4.82 17.62
N ARG A 23 5.58 4.54 18.93
CA ARG A 23 5.38 3.18 19.42
C ARG A 23 4.12 2.56 18.83
N LYS A 24 2.99 3.28 18.83
CA LYS A 24 1.74 2.80 18.21
C LYS A 24 1.92 2.48 16.72
N LEU A 25 2.63 3.36 15.99
CA LEU A 25 2.92 3.13 14.58
C LEU A 25 3.83 1.90 14.34
N GLN A 26 4.75 1.62 15.26
CA GLN A 26 5.61 0.42 15.21
C GLN A 26 4.86 -0.85 15.60
N ASP A 27 4.01 -0.78 16.62
CA ASP A 27 3.19 -1.89 17.11
C ASP A 27 2.22 -2.40 16.04
N PHE A 28 1.79 -1.51 15.14
CA PHE A 28 1.02 -1.92 13.96
C PHE A 28 1.75 -2.98 13.11
N GLY A 29 3.07 -2.88 12.96
CA GLY A 29 3.86 -3.89 12.26
C GLY A 29 3.86 -5.25 12.95
N ASN A 30 3.91 -5.27 14.29
CA ASN A 30 3.78 -6.51 15.05
C ASN A 30 2.38 -7.09 14.92
N TYR A 31 1.36 -6.23 14.84
CA TYR A 31 -0.02 -6.61 14.63
C TYR A 31 -0.29 -7.20 13.24
N LEU A 32 0.55 -6.90 12.23
CA LEU A 32 0.52 -7.49 10.89
C LEU A 32 1.33 -8.80 10.76
N LYS A 33 2.05 -9.24 11.79
CA LYS A 33 2.79 -10.51 11.68
C LYS A 33 1.82 -11.69 11.65
N PRO A 34 1.95 -12.62 10.69
CA PRO A 34 1.16 -13.85 10.69
C PRO A 34 1.43 -14.61 11.99
N ASN A 35 0.39 -14.97 12.72
CA ASN A 35 0.55 -15.84 13.88
C ASN A 35 0.55 -17.29 13.39
N TYR A 36 1.74 -17.81 13.06
CA TYR A 36 1.93 -19.15 12.50
C TYR A 36 1.38 -20.28 13.38
N VAL A 37 1.21 -20.02 14.68
CA VAL A 37 0.72 -21.00 15.67
C VAL A 37 -0.80 -21.22 15.57
N LEU A 38 -1.56 -20.27 15.01
CA LEU A 38 -3.03 -20.30 14.99
C LEU A 38 -3.61 -20.19 13.56
N GLN A 39 -2.85 -20.59 12.54
CA GLN A 39 -3.25 -20.47 11.12
C GLN A 39 -4.59 -21.14 10.78
N ASN A 40 -5.05 -22.10 11.58
CA ASN A 40 -6.36 -22.73 11.40
C ASN A 40 -7.53 -21.95 12.02
N VAL A 41 -7.26 -20.87 12.77
CA VAL A 41 -8.29 -20.09 13.50
C VAL A 41 -8.31 -18.62 13.08
N TYR A 42 -7.16 -18.04 12.73
CA TYR A 42 -7.08 -16.61 12.37
C TYR A 42 -6.75 -16.38 10.89
N ARG A 43 -7.58 -15.55 10.26
CA ARG A 43 -7.38 -14.96 8.94
C ARG A 43 -5.99 -14.29 8.85
N GLN A 44 -5.37 -14.31 7.69
CA GLN A 44 -4.12 -13.58 7.46
C GLN A 44 -4.41 -12.09 7.14
N PRO A 45 -3.51 -11.15 7.49
CA PRO A 45 -3.72 -9.73 7.23
C PRO A 45 -3.79 -9.42 5.73
N PRO A 46 -4.46 -8.31 5.33
CA PRO A 46 -4.49 -7.84 3.94
C PRO A 46 -3.09 -7.48 3.43
N LEU A 47 -2.73 -7.83 2.18
CA LEU A 47 -1.45 -7.40 1.59
C LEU A 47 -1.42 -5.88 1.40
N THR A 48 -2.59 -5.26 1.23
CA THR A 48 -2.74 -3.80 1.19
C THR A 48 -2.20 -3.15 2.47
N TYR A 49 -2.43 -3.77 3.64
CA TYR A 49 -1.91 -3.27 4.93
C TYR A 49 -0.40 -3.47 5.07
N GLU A 50 0.14 -4.59 4.54
CA GLU A 50 1.58 -4.84 4.51
C GLU A 50 2.31 -3.81 3.64
N SER A 51 1.78 -3.55 2.44
CA SER A 51 2.31 -2.51 1.52
C SER A 51 2.25 -1.11 2.15
N TYR A 52 1.12 -0.77 2.78
CA TYR A 52 0.98 0.47 3.53
C TYR A 52 2.03 0.59 4.63
N TYR A 53 2.22 -0.47 5.43
CA TYR A 53 3.16 -0.47 6.54
C TYR A 53 4.63 -0.35 6.08
N ALA A 54 4.98 -0.94 4.95
CA ALA A 54 6.32 -0.80 4.37
C ALA A 54 6.67 0.68 4.10
N VAL A 55 5.74 1.43 3.48
CA VAL A 55 5.94 2.86 3.21
C VAL A 55 5.89 3.70 4.48
N LEU A 56 4.99 3.39 5.42
CA LEU A 56 4.95 4.03 6.73
C LEU A 56 6.30 3.88 7.45
N THR A 57 6.88 2.69 7.43
CA THR A 57 8.17 2.38 8.05
C THR A 57 9.32 3.10 7.35
N TRP A 58 9.26 3.25 6.02
CA TRP A 58 10.20 4.06 5.26
C TRP A 58 10.17 5.53 5.69
N HIS A 59 8.97 6.12 5.87
CA HIS A 59 8.84 7.49 6.37
C HIS A 59 9.40 7.64 7.79
N LEU A 60 9.10 6.71 8.70
CA LEU A 60 9.65 6.70 10.06
C LEU A 60 11.18 6.60 10.06
N THR A 61 11.74 5.73 9.22
CA THR A 61 13.19 5.57 9.08
C THR A 61 13.83 6.83 8.53
N ARG A 62 13.18 7.51 7.59
CA ARG A 62 13.63 8.82 7.07
C ARG A 62 13.68 9.88 8.17
N VAL A 63 12.67 9.92 9.03
CA VAL A 63 12.67 10.82 10.21
C VAL A 63 13.82 10.46 11.17
N LYS A 64 13.97 9.17 11.50
CA LYS A 64 15.06 8.68 12.37
C LYS A 64 16.44 9.10 11.85
N ARG A 65 16.71 8.91 10.55
CA ARG A 65 17.99 9.32 9.93
C ARG A 65 18.26 10.83 10.05
N ARG A 66 17.21 11.66 9.92
CA ARG A 66 17.34 13.11 10.08
C ARG A 66 17.64 13.49 11.53
N ILE A 67 16.99 12.84 12.49
CA ILE A 67 17.28 13.05 13.93
C ILE A 67 18.72 12.64 14.25
N ILE A 68 19.20 11.49 13.77
CA ILE A 68 20.60 11.04 13.95
C ILE A 68 21.58 12.05 13.35
N LYS A 69 21.25 12.65 12.19
CA LYS A 69 22.09 13.70 11.59
C LYS A 69 22.16 14.95 12.46
N ILE A 70 21.04 15.38 13.05
CA ILE A 70 20.99 16.49 14.00
C ILE A 70 21.84 16.17 15.24
N GLU A 71 21.68 14.97 15.81
CA GLU A 71 22.47 14.51 16.95
C GLU A 71 23.98 14.52 16.63
N THR A 72 24.37 13.98 15.48
CA THR A 72 25.78 13.94 15.04
C THR A 72 26.35 15.35 14.88
N ASN A 73 25.57 16.29 14.34
CA ASN A 73 25.99 17.69 14.21
C ASN A 73 26.11 18.39 15.57
N PHE A 74 25.20 18.08 16.51
CA PHE A 74 25.24 18.62 17.86
C PHE A 74 26.49 18.15 18.62
N MET A 75 26.86 16.88 18.48
CA MET A 75 28.03 16.28 19.14
C MET A 75 29.37 16.86 18.68
N LYS A 76 29.44 17.39 17.45
CA LYS A 76 30.66 18.03 16.94
C LYS A 76 30.97 19.38 17.61
N GLN A 77 30.01 19.98 18.31
CA GLN A 77 30.16 21.27 19.02
C GLN A 77 30.74 22.44 18.19
N ASP A 78 30.69 22.37 16.85
CA ASP A 78 31.23 23.40 15.95
C ASP A 78 30.52 24.76 16.05
N THR A 79 29.36 24.83 16.72
CA THR A 79 28.54 26.03 16.91
C THR A 79 28.00 26.13 18.34
N CYS A 80 27.70 27.35 18.81
CA CYS A 80 27.01 27.64 20.09
C CYS A 80 25.58 27.05 20.11
N ASN A 81 25.49 25.73 20.20
CA ASN A 81 24.24 24.98 20.12
C ASN A 81 23.58 24.95 21.50
N SER A 82 22.55 25.77 21.67
CA SER A 82 21.69 25.71 22.85
C SER A 82 20.67 24.56 22.73
N PHE A 83 20.16 24.07 23.86
CA PHE A 83 19.06 23.11 23.91
C PHE A 83 17.83 23.62 23.13
N LEU A 84 17.57 24.92 23.12
CA LEU A 84 16.47 25.53 22.34
C LEU A 84 16.69 25.41 20.83
N THR A 85 17.92 25.51 20.35
CA THR A 85 18.26 25.34 18.93
C THR A 85 17.99 23.89 18.51
N LEU A 86 18.45 22.94 19.31
CA LEU A 86 18.20 21.51 19.11
C LEU A 86 16.69 21.20 19.08
N LEU A 87 15.92 21.75 20.02
CA LEU A 87 14.47 21.58 20.07
C LEU A 87 13.78 22.08 18.81
N LYS A 88 14.18 23.26 18.29
CA LYS A 88 13.61 23.82 17.06
C LYS A 88 13.86 22.92 15.85
N ASP A 89 15.07 22.38 15.72
CA ASP A 89 15.45 21.52 14.61
C ASP A 89 14.72 20.18 14.65
N ILE A 90 14.58 19.59 15.84
CA ILE A 90 13.85 18.33 16.04
C ILE A 90 12.34 18.53 15.83
N LYS A 91 11.77 19.66 16.27
CA LYS A 91 10.32 19.92 16.23
C LYS A 91 9.72 19.73 14.84
N LYS A 92 10.41 20.20 13.78
CA LYS A 92 9.96 20.02 12.39
C LYS A 92 9.77 18.54 12.02
N HIS A 93 10.61 17.65 12.54
CA HIS A 93 10.53 16.22 12.28
C HIS A 93 9.50 15.50 13.15
N LEU A 94 9.22 16.03 14.35
CA LEU A 94 8.13 15.55 15.19
C LEU A 94 6.76 15.86 14.60
N GLU A 95 6.58 17.02 13.97
CA GLU A 95 5.34 17.32 13.25
C GLU A 95 5.08 16.31 12.12
N THR A 96 6.13 15.85 11.40
CA THR A 96 5.99 14.76 10.42
C THR A 96 5.46 13.47 11.07
N ILE A 97 5.91 13.13 12.29
CA ILE A 97 5.43 11.95 13.04
C ILE A 97 3.96 12.12 13.43
N LYS A 98 3.57 13.32 13.86
CA LYS A 98 2.18 13.63 14.19
C LYS A 98 1.27 13.45 12.98
N ILE A 99 1.66 14.00 11.83
CA ILE A 99 0.93 13.83 10.57
C ILE A 99 0.77 12.34 10.22
N LEU A 100 1.85 11.55 10.32
CA LEU A 100 1.80 10.10 10.07
C LEU A 100 0.83 9.39 11.02
N TYR A 101 0.86 9.75 12.31
CA TYR A 101 -0.01 9.17 13.32
C TYR A 101 -1.48 9.51 13.10
N GLU A 102 -1.79 10.78 12.78
CA GLU A 102 -3.14 11.24 12.46
C GLU A 102 -3.71 10.52 11.24
N ILE A 103 -2.94 10.42 10.15
CA ILE A 103 -3.34 9.65 8.96
C ILE A 103 -3.59 8.20 9.37
N HIS A 104 -2.66 7.57 10.09
CA HIS A 104 -2.78 6.16 10.49
C HIS A 104 -4.05 5.89 11.31
N GLN A 105 -4.38 6.75 12.28
CA GLN A 105 -5.61 6.63 13.08
C GLN A 105 -6.87 6.79 12.23
N ALA A 106 -6.86 7.66 11.22
CA ALA A 106 -8.01 7.88 10.35
C ALA A 106 -8.26 6.71 9.38
N VAL A 107 -7.19 6.13 8.83
CA VAL A 107 -7.27 5.18 7.70
C VAL A 107 -7.36 3.73 8.15
N THR A 108 -6.78 3.37 9.30
CA THR A 108 -6.71 1.97 9.72
C THR A 108 -7.97 1.51 10.44
N SER A 109 -8.27 0.23 10.29
CA SER A 109 -9.35 -0.47 11.00
C SER A 109 -8.86 -1.86 11.39
N ASP A 110 -9.40 -2.38 12.48
CA ASP A 110 -9.01 -3.68 13.04
C ASP A 110 -9.37 -4.82 12.06
N TRP A 111 -8.36 -5.37 11.38
CA TRP A 111 -8.54 -6.43 10.38
C TRP A 111 -8.90 -7.78 11.01
N LYS A 112 -8.74 -7.93 12.33
CA LYS A 112 -9.19 -9.14 13.05
C LYS A 112 -10.69 -9.11 13.33
N VAL A 113 -11.28 -7.92 13.37
CA VAL A 113 -12.73 -7.72 13.62
C VAL A 113 -13.51 -7.63 12.31
N TYR A 114 -12.98 -6.91 11.32
CA TYR A 114 -13.65 -6.68 10.04
C TYR A 114 -13.05 -7.53 8.92
N PRO A 115 -13.83 -7.90 7.89
CA PRO A 115 -13.30 -8.67 6.79
C PRO A 115 -12.27 -7.87 5.97
N ASN A 116 -11.25 -8.56 5.45
CA ASN A 116 -10.11 -7.95 4.75
C ASN A 116 -10.54 -7.02 3.62
N TYR A 117 -11.54 -7.39 2.81
CA TYR A 117 -12.03 -6.52 1.73
C TYR A 117 -12.60 -5.19 2.22
N LYS A 118 -13.24 -5.15 3.40
CA LYS A 118 -13.72 -3.89 4.01
C LYS A 118 -12.57 -3.06 4.55
N CYS A 119 -11.59 -3.70 5.16
CA CYS A 119 -10.39 -3.04 5.68
C CYS A 119 -9.56 -2.41 4.56
N ALA A 120 -9.27 -3.16 3.51
CA ALA A 120 -8.45 -2.71 2.39
C ALA A 120 -9.16 -1.61 1.57
N SER A 121 -10.44 -1.79 1.23
CA SER A 121 -11.21 -0.77 0.51
C SER A 121 -11.37 0.51 1.33
N ARG A 122 -11.64 0.41 2.63
CA ARG A 122 -11.70 1.58 3.52
C ARG A 122 -10.36 2.30 3.59
N LEU A 123 -9.26 1.58 3.75
CA LEU A 123 -7.92 2.17 3.80
C LEU A 123 -7.65 3.01 2.55
N LEU A 124 -7.91 2.46 1.36
CA LEU A 124 -7.70 3.16 0.09
C LEU A 124 -8.57 4.40 -0.02
N SER A 125 -9.86 4.30 0.26
CA SER A 125 -10.77 5.45 0.17
C SER A 125 -10.46 6.52 1.22
N CYS A 126 -10.13 6.14 2.46
CA CYS A 126 -9.71 7.10 3.47
C CYS A 126 -8.40 7.78 3.08
N LEU A 127 -7.41 7.06 2.53
CA LEU A 127 -6.17 7.66 2.04
C LEU A 127 -6.41 8.62 0.86
N TYR A 128 -7.34 8.29 -0.03
CA TYR A 128 -7.74 9.18 -1.12
C TYR A 128 -8.32 10.49 -0.58
N PHE A 129 -9.28 10.42 0.36
CA PHE A 129 -9.86 11.62 0.96
C PHE A 129 -8.87 12.40 1.84
N GLU A 130 -7.94 11.73 2.53
CA GLU A 130 -6.87 12.39 3.28
C GLU A 130 -5.89 13.12 2.36
N MET A 131 -5.66 12.62 1.14
CA MET A 131 -4.89 13.32 0.12
C MET A 131 -5.67 14.53 -0.42
N GLU A 132 -6.93 14.35 -0.80
CA GLU A 132 -7.77 15.39 -1.40
C GLU A 132 -8.05 16.56 -0.43
N ASN A 133 -8.35 16.27 0.83
CA ASN A 133 -8.69 17.28 1.84
C ASN A 133 -7.47 17.85 2.58
N SER A 134 -6.25 17.55 2.12
CA SER A 134 -5.04 18.00 2.81
C SER A 134 -4.68 19.46 2.49
N ASN A 135 -4.76 20.32 3.51
CA ASN A 135 -4.30 21.71 3.42
C ASN A 135 -2.77 21.86 3.56
N ASN A 136 -2.07 20.78 3.94
CA ASN A 136 -0.63 20.77 4.15
C ASN A 136 0.06 19.92 3.08
N LYS A 137 0.99 20.52 2.32
CA LYS A 137 1.77 19.84 1.28
C LYS A 137 2.54 18.61 1.80
N GLU A 138 3.04 18.65 3.03
CA GLU A 138 3.72 17.49 3.62
C GLU A 138 2.74 16.34 3.89
N LYS A 139 1.55 16.67 4.41
CA LYS A 139 0.47 15.70 4.61
C LYS A 139 0.02 15.10 3.28
N ALA A 140 -0.21 15.92 2.26
CA ALA A 140 -0.56 15.48 0.91
C ALA A 140 0.46 14.47 0.36
N ASN A 141 1.75 14.83 0.39
CA ASN A 141 2.81 13.98 -0.14
C ASN A 141 2.92 12.63 0.58
N ILE A 142 2.76 12.62 1.91
CA ILE A 142 2.77 11.39 2.70
C ILE A 142 1.55 10.54 2.35
N SER A 143 0.34 11.12 2.35
CA SER A 143 -0.89 10.42 1.99
C SER A 143 -0.81 9.83 0.57
N THR A 144 -0.32 10.58 -0.42
CA THR A 144 -0.13 10.09 -1.79
C THR A 144 0.86 8.92 -1.84
N SER A 145 1.99 9.01 -1.14
CA SER A 145 2.98 7.92 -1.11
C SER A 145 2.39 6.63 -0.51
N LEU A 146 1.63 6.76 0.58
CA LEU A 146 0.94 5.64 1.23
C LEU A 146 -0.15 5.06 0.32
N TYR A 147 -0.93 5.94 -0.33
CA TYR A 147 -2.00 5.57 -1.24
C TYR A 147 -1.49 4.78 -2.45
N LEU A 148 -0.47 5.29 -3.16
CA LEU A 148 0.05 4.64 -4.38
C LEU A 148 0.61 3.24 -4.09
N SER A 149 1.32 3.07 -2.98
CA SER A 149 1.83 1.75 -2.59
C SER A 149 0.70 0.78 -2.26
N SER A 150 -0.33 1.25 -1.57
CA SER A 150 -1.49 0.43 -1.21
C SER A 150 -2.31 0.07 -2.47
N LEU A 151 -2.53 1.03 -3.37
CA LEU A 151 -3.28 0.86 -4.61
C LEU A 151 -2.59 -0.13 -5.56
N ARG A 152 -1.26 -0.19 -5.53
CA ARG A 152 -0.48 -1.15 -6.33
C ARG A 152 -0.94 -2.59 -6.12
N VAL A 153 -1.34 -2.96 -4.91
CA VAL A 153 -1.86 -4.32 -4.62
C VAL A 153 -3.13 -4.58 -5.42
N TYR A 154 -4.08 -3.64 -5.41
CA TYR A 154 -5.33 -3.75 -6.17
C TYR A 154 -5.10 -3.77 -7.68
N LEU A 155 -4.16 -2.97 -8.16
CA LEU A 155 -3.80 -2.95 -9.58
C LEU A 155 -3.14 -4.25 -10.02
N ASN A 156 -2.29 -4.86 -9.19
CA ASN A 156 -1.69 -6.16 -9.50
C ASN A 156 -2.76 -7.26 -9.59
N ILE A 157 -3.70 -7.32 -8.63
CA ILE A 157 -4.82 -8.29 -8.68
C ILE A 157 -5.65 -8.07 -9.95
N THR A 158 -5.92 -6.79 -10.28
CA THR A 158 -6.66 -6.42 -11.49
C THR A 158 -5.91 -6.83 -12.76
N ASP A 159 -4.62 -6.57 -12.84
CA ASP A 159 -3.78 -6.89 -14.00
C ASP A 159 -3.69 -8.40 -14.22
N THR A 160 -3.43 -9.19 -13.17
CA THR A 160 -3.47 -10.66 -13.25
C THR A 160 -4.84 -11.17 -13.68
N TRP A 161 -5.93 -10.60 -13.15
CA TRP A 161 -7.26 -11.03 -13.53
C TRP A 161 -7.60 -10.69 -14.99
N LEU A 162 -7.25 -9.48 -15.45
CA LEU A 162 -7.56 -9.05 -16.81
C LEU A 162 -6.64 -9.67 -17.87
N ASN A 163 -5.42 -10.02 -17.52
CA ASN A 163 -4.52 -10.73 -18.43
C ASN A 163 -4.81 -12.23 -18.38
N GLU A 164 -4.61 -12.88 -17.24
CA GLU A 164 -4.61 -14.35 -17.19
C GLU A 164 -6.03 -14.95 -17.10
N GLY A 165 -7.05 -14.12 -16.92
CA GLY A 165 -8.43 -14.56 -16.69
C GLY A 165 -8.64 -15.24 -15.33
N ARG A 166 -7.65 -15.16 -14.44
CA ARG A 166 -7.68 -15.77 -13.11
C ARG A 166 -7.73 -14.69 -12.05
N LEU A 167 -8.83 -14.66 -11.29
CA LEU A 167 -8.90 -13.79 -10.12
C LEU A 167 -8.13 -14.43 -8.96
N GLU A 168 -6.87 -14.01 -8.78
CA GLU A 168 -5.99 -14.43 -7.69
C GLU A 168 -6.04 -13.45 -6.50
N ASP A 169 -6.99 -13.65 -5.60
CA ASP A 169 -7.10 -12.90 -4.34
C ASP A 169 -6.80 -13.79 -3.13
N TRP A 170 -5.52 -14.01 -2.85
CA TRP A 170 -5.04 -14.89 -1.78
C TRP A 170 -5.45 -14.46 -0.36
N ARG A 171 -5.83 -13.19 -0.17
CA ARG A 171 -6.18 -12.63 1.15
C ARG A 171 -7.61 -12.15 1.26
N ASP A 172 -8.45 -12.42 0.26
CA ASP A 172 -9.86 -12.04 0.25
C ASP A 172 -10.04 -10.53 0.49
N GLU A 173 -9.15 -9.71 -0.11
CA GLU A 173 -9.11 -8.26 0.06
C GLU A 173 -9.71 -7.49 -1.12
N PHE A 174 -9.91 -8.14 -2.27
CA PHE A 174 -10.49 -7.50 -3.44
C PHE A 174 -12.01 -7.31 -3.29
N ILE A 175 -12.53 -6.30 -3.96
CA ILE A 175 -13.94 -5.89 -3.87
C ILE A 175 -14.84 -6.84 -4.66
N ILE A 176 -14.31 -7.40 -5.73
CA ILE A 176 -15.01 -8.33 -6.60
C ILE A 176 -14.63 -9.74 -6.18
N SER A 177 -15.63 -10.61 -6.08
CA SER A 177 -15.44 -12.00 -5.68
C SER A 177 -16.12 -12.98 -6.60
N ARG A 178 -15.50 -14.14 -6.76
CA ARG A 178 -16.12 -15.30 -7.39
C ARG A 178 -17.22 -15.84 -6.48
N VAL A 179 -18.41 -16.03 -7.03
CA VAL A 179 -19.48 -16.76 -6.36
C VAL A 179 -19.12 -18.24 -6.44
N PRO A 180 -19.01 -18.96 -5.31
CA PRO A 180 -18.84 -20.40 -5.34
C PRO A 180 -20.09 -21.04 -5.95
N ILE A 181 -19.88 -21.94 -6.92
CA ILE A 181 -20.97 -22.68 -7.57
C ILE A 181 -21.57 -23.63 -6.52
N ASN A 182 -22.83 -23.43 -6.15
CA ASN A 182 -23.56 -24.41 -5.36
C ASN A 182 -23.97 -25.56 -6.28
N ILE A 183 -23.40 -26.74 -6.05
CA ILE A 183 -23.56 -27.96 -6.87
C ILE A 183 -25.01 -28.52 -6.80
N THR A 184 -25.93 -27.88 -6.08
CA THR A 184 -27.29 -28.41 -5.82
C THR A 184 -28.31 -28.11 -6.92
N ASP A 185 -28.05 -27.17 -7.83
CA ASP A 185 -29.00 -26.80 -8.89
C ASP A 185 -28.48 -27.27 -10.25
N VAL A 186 -28.86 -28.49 -10.64
CA VAL A 186 -28.29 -29.23 -11.79
C VAL A 186 -28.85 -28.80 -13.16
N ASP A 187 -29.77 -27.84 -13.23
CA ASP A 187 -30.54 -27.58 -14.47
C ASP A 187 -30.27 -26.25 -15.19
N ASP A 188 -29.31 -25.42 -14.76
CA ASP A 188 -29.02 -24.18 -15.47
C ASP A 188 -27.66 -24.23 -16.18
N PHE A 189 -27.70 -24.34 -17.51
CA PHE A 189 -26.54 -24.30 -18.41
C PHE A 189 -25.79 -22.96 -18.38
N ASP A 190 -26.19 -22.04 -17.49
CA ASP A 190 -25.66 -20.69 -17.33
C ASP A 190 -24.78 -20.49 -16.07
N GLN A 191 -24.29 -21.59 -15.46
CA GLN A 191 -23.30 -21.57 -14.36
C GLN A 191 -21.88 -21.13 -14.80
N ARG A 192 -21.80 -20.06 -15.59
CA ARG A 192 -20.55 -19.38 -15.94
C ARG A 192 -20.03 -18.67 -14.69
N GLU A 193 -18.70 -18.53 -14.56
CA GLU A 193 -18.06 -17.85 -13.40
C GLU A 193 -18.77 -16.53 -13.07
N GLN A 194 -19.60 -16.54 -12.02
CA GLN A 194 -20.38 -15.36 -11.65
C GLN A 194 -19.56 -14.53 -10.68
N PHE A 195 -19.23 -13.30 -11.09
CA PHE A 195 -18.54 -12.33 -10.24
C PHE A 195 -19.54 -11.40 -9.57
N THR A 196 -19.43 -11.26 -8.24
CA THR A 196 -20.25 -10.38 -7.43
C THR A 196 -19.42 -9.28 -6.77
N ILE A 197 -20.04 -8.13 -6.58
CA ILE A 197 -19.44 -7.00 -5.85
C ILE A 197 -19.80 -7.17 -4.37
N ARG A 198 -18.79 -7.19 -3.50
CA ARG A 198 -18.99 -7.30 -2.06
C ARG A 198 -19.56 -6.01 -1.46
N GLY A 199 -20.28 -6.13 -0.35
CA GLY A 199 -20.90 -4.98 0.33
C GLY A 199 -19.87 -3.99 0.87
N LEU A 200 -19.80 -2.80 0.26
CA LEU A 200 -18.86 -1.74 0.60
C LEU A 200 -19.44 -0.69 1.56
N ASN A 201 -18.54 0.02 2.23
CA ASN A 201 -18.90 1.18 3.06
C ASN A 201 -19.28 2.38 2.18
N ALA A 202 -20.13 3.27 2.70
CA ALA A 202 -20.57 4.48 2.00
C ALA A 202 -19.42 5.40 1.55
N ILE A 203 -18.32 5.43 2.32
CA ILE A 203 -17.10 6.19 1.97
C ILE A 203 -16.46 5.63 0.69
N CYS A 204 -16.41 4.29 0.57
CA CYS A 204 -15.83 3.62 -0.59
C CYS A 204 -16.66 3.83 -1.86
N LEU A 205 -17.98 3.99 -1.73
CA LEU A 205 -18.85 4.30 -2.86
C LEU A 205 -18.67 5.74 -3.38
N LYS A 206 -18.15 6.65 -2.56
CA LYS A 206 -17.85 8.04 -2.96
C LYS A 206 -16.48 8.18 -3.61
N ASP A 207 -15.58 7.23 -3.38
CA ASP A 207 -14.24 7.23 -3.95
C ASP A 207 -14.32 6.96 -5.47
N PRO A 208 -13.84 7.90 -6.32
CA PRO A 208 -13.95 7.78 -7.77
C PRO A 208 -13.13 6.59 -8.32
N ILE A 209 -12.01 6.25 -7.70
CA ILE A 209 -11.18 5.12 -8.13
C ILE A 209 -11.88 3.81 -7.78
N MET A 210 -12.50 3.71 -6.61
CA MET A 210 -13.30 2.53 -6.27
C MET A 210 -14.51 2.38 -7.19
N ARG A 211 -15.19 3.47 -7.53
CA ARG A 211 -16.27 3.44 -8.54
C ARG A 211 -15.77 2.96 -9.89
N LEU A 212 -14.59 3.41 -10.32
CA LEU A 212 -13.97 2.96 -11.57
C LEU A 212 -13.72 1.45 -11.55
N LEU A 213 -13.16 0.92 -10.46
CA LEU A 213 -12.93 -0.52 -10.31
C LEU A 213 -14.25 -1.30 -10.33
N ILE A 214 -15.28 -0.80 -9.62
CA ILE A 214 -16.59 -1.45 -9.56
C ILE A 214 -17.29 -1.46 -10.92
N ASP A 215 -17.25 -0.36 -11.67
CA ASP A 215 -17.95 -0.26 -12.96
C ASP A 215 -17.16 -0.95 -14.09
N LYS A 216 -15.91 -0.52 -14.30
CA LYS A 216 -15.12 -0.92 -15.45
C LYS A 216 -14.46 -2.28 -15.26
N VAL A 217 -13.77 -2.49 -14.14
CA VAL A 217 -13.03 -3.75 -13.91
C VAL A 217 -14.00 -4.91 -13.71
N SER A 218 -15.14 -4.70 -13.04
CA SER A 218 -16.18 -5.73 -12.94
C SER A 218 -16.72 -6.17 -14.30
N HIS A 219 -17.05 -5.21 -15.17
CA HIS A 219 -17.55 -5.53 -16.51
C HIS A 219 -16.50 -6.24 -17.36
N MET A 220 -15.25 -5.76 -17.36
CA MET A 220 -14.15 -6.39 -18.09
C MET A 220 -13.85 -7.78 -17.56
N GLY A 221 -13.81 -7.96 -16.24
CA GLY A 221 -13.55 -9.24 -15.61
C GLY A 221 -14.64 -10.28 -15.86
N LYS A 222 -15.92 -9.89 -15.93
CA LYS A 222 -17.00 -10.77 -16.38
C LYS A 222 -16.82 -11.22 -17.83
N ASN A 223 -16.49 -10.28 -18.72
CA ASN A 223 -16.24 -10.60 -20.12
C ASN A 223 -15.05 -11.56 -20.28
N ILE A 224 -14.00 -11.38 -19.50
CA ILE A 224 -12.83 -12.26 -19.53
C ILE A 224 -13.19 -13.63 -18.97
N GLY A 225 -13.93 -13.72 -17.87
CA GLY A 225 -14.43 -15.01 -17.36
C GLY A 225 -15.28 -15.76 -18.40
N LEU A 226 -16.10 -15.04 -19.18
CA LEU A 226 -16.80 -15.64 -20.32
C LEU A 226 -15.83 -16.14 -21.39
N LEU A 227 -14.81 -15.37 -21.74
CA LEU A 227 -13.81 -15.81 -22.73
C LEU A 227 -12.97 -17.01 -22.26
N VAL A 228 -12.66 -17.10 -20.95
CA VAL A 228 -12.05 -18.30 -20.34
C VAL A 228 -12.99 -19.50 -20.54
N SER A 229 -14.27 -19.35 -20.21
CA SER A 229 -15.25 -20.44 -20.31
C SER A 229 -15.46 -20.96 -21.73
N LEU A 230 -15.17 -20.12 -22.74
CA LEU A 230 -15.27 -20.47 -24.16
C LEU A 230 -13.96 -21.01 -24.75
N ASP A 231 -12.87 -21.08 -23.97
CA ASP A 231 -11.50 -21.41 -24.42
C ASP A 231 -10.91 -20.46 -25.48
N ARG A 232 -11.56 -19.30 -25.71
CA ARG A 232 -11.20 -18.34 -26.78
C ARG A 232 -10.17 -17.29 -26.37
N LEU A 233 -9.77 -17.27 -25.10
CA LEU A 233 -8.74 -16.33 -24.61
C LEU A 233 -7.40 -16.54 -25.34
N SER A 234 -7.02 -17.80 -25.54
CA SER A 234 -5.78 -18.16 -26.23
C SER A 234 -5.78 -17.69 -27.70
N ASP A 235 -6.94 -17.71 -28.36
CA ASP A 235 -7.09 -17.27 -29.75
C ASP A 235 -7.05 -15.74 -29.89
N ILE A 236 -7.66 -15.00 -28.97
CA ILE A 236 -7.60 -13.53 -28.96
C ILE A 236 -6.16 -13.05 -28.74
N TRP A 237 -5.42 -13.74 -27.87
CA TRP A 237 -4.03 -13.42 -27.57
C TRP A 237 -3.10 -13.74 -28.74
N LYS A 238 -3.40 -14.79 -29.51
CA LYS A 238 -2.73 -15.07 -30.79
C LYS A 238 -3.05 -14.00 -31.83
N MET A 239 -4.31 -13.55 -31.94
CA MET A 239 -4.70 -12.49 -32.89
C MET A 239 -4.05 -11.14 -32.57
N THR A 240 -3.90 -10.76 -31.29
CA THR A 240 -3.19 -9.53 -30.90
C THR A 240 -1.68 -9.66 -31.06
N ALA A 241 -1.12 -10.86 -30.86
CA ALA A 241 0.28 -11.15 -31.15
C ALA A 241 0.57 -11.12 -32.66
N ASP A 242 -0.34 -11.60 -33.52
CA ASP A 242 -0.15 -11.62 -34.97
C ASP A 242 -0.47 -10.27 -35.65
N GLY A 243 -1.25 -9.40 -34.99
CA GLY A 243 -1.60 -8.06 -35.48
C GLY A 243 -0.56 -6.96 -35.25
N ASP A 244 0.40 -7.17 -34.33
CA ASP A 244 1.55 -6.29 -34.07
C ASP A 244 2.90 -7.06 -34.04
N GLY A 245 2.84 -8.32 -34.49
CA GLY A 245 3.91 -9.31 -34.37
C GLY A 245 4.85 -9.30 -35.54
N LEU A 246 5.84 -8.42 -35.49
CA LEU A 246 7.23 -8.68 -35.92
C LEU A 246 8.14 -7.49 -35.58
N ALA A 247 7.58 -6.28 -35.45
CA ALA A 247 8.36 -5.08 -35.19
C ALA A 247 8.51 -4.73 -33.69
N GLU A 248 7.57 -5.11 -32.82
CA GLU A 248 7.58 -4.68 -31.42
C GLU A 248 8.13 -5.74 -30.45
N ALA A 249 7.92 -7.04 -30.73
CA ALA A 249 8.56 -8.12 -29.99
C ALA A 249 10.09 -8.11 -30.15
N SER A 250 10.61 -7.85 -31.37
CA SER A 250 12.04 -7.65 -31.62
C SER A 250 12.60 -6.40 -30.92
N ARG A 251 11.81 -5.32 -30.83
CA ARG A 251 12.22 -4.10 -30.10
C ARG A 251 12.23 -4.30 -28.59
N ARG A 252 11.27 -5.04 -28.04
CA ARG A 252 11.23 -5.36 -26.60
C ARG A 252 12.34 -6.35 -26.22
N HIS A 253 12.61 -7.36 -27.04
CA HIS A 253 13.72 -8.30 -26.79
C HIS A 253 15.10 -7.62 -26.93
N ALA A 254 15.28 -6.73 -27.92
CA ALA A 254 16.50 -5.91 -28.04
C ALA A 254 16.66 -4.93 -26.85
N TYR A 255 15.57 -4.35 -26.35
CA TYR A 255 15.60 -3.47 -25.17
C TYR A 255 15.98 -4.22 -23.88
N TRP A 256 15.50 -5.46 -23.69
CA TRP A 256 15.89 -6.30 -22.55
C TRP A 256 17.33 -6.83 -22.68
N MET A 257 17.80 -7.17 -23.88
CA MET A 257 19.18 -7.60 -24.14
C MET A 257 20.20 -6.45 -23.92
N SER A 258 19.95 -5.24 -24.42
CA SER A 258 20.82 -4.07 -24.14
C SER A 258 20.82 -3.63 -22.67
N ARG A 259 19.78 -3.96 -21.90
CA ARG A 259 19.71 -3.68 -20.46
C ARG A 259 20.40 -4.77 -19.62
N SER A 260 20.42 -6.01 -20.12
CA SER A 260 21.19 -7.14 -19.60
C SER A 260 22.70 -6.91 -19.78
N GLU A 261 23.15 -6.53 -20.97
CA GLU A 261 24.56 -6.25 -21.27
C GLU A 261 25.10 -5.03 -20.50
N ASN A 262 24.30 -3.95 -20.34
CA ASN A 262 24.69 -2.81 -19.51
C ASN A 262 24.69 -3.09 -18.00
N SER A 263 24.06 -4.17 -17.56
CA SER A 263 24.07 -4.58 -16.14
C SER A 263 25.28 -5.48 -15.84
N GLN A 264 25.73 -6.31 -16.77
CA GLN A 264 26.97 -7.09 -16.63
C GLN A 264 28.24 -6.23 -16.74
N VAL A 265 28.29 -5.25 -17.64
CA VAL A 265 29.44 -4.34 -17.78
C VAL A 265 29.62 -3.41 -16.58
N ARG A 266 28.57 -3.18 -15.78
CA ARG A 266 28.65 -2.41 -14.51
C ARG A 266 29.06 -3.23 -13.30
N THR A 267 28.94 -4.56 -13.35
CA THR A 267 29.40 -5.44 -12.25
C THR A 267 30.84 -5.90 -12.41
N GLU A 268 31.41 -5.89 -13.62
CA GLU A 268 32.82 -6.29 -13.83
C GLU A 268 33.84 -5.17 -13.57
N ASN A 269 33.40 -3.92 -13.37
CA ASN A 269 34.28 -2.78 -13.08
C ASN A 269 34.29 -2.32 -11.61
N CYS A 270 33.80 -3.15 -10.67
CA CYS A 270 33.80 -2.83 -9.24
C CYS A 270 34.65 -3.75 -8.35
N ASP A 271 35.41 -4.70 -8.92
CA ASP A 271 36.32 -5.58 -8.17
C ASP A 271 37.81 -5.30 -8.41
N ILE A 272 38.18 -4.09 -8.85
CA ILE A 272 39.56 -3.60 -8.76
C ILE A 272 39.56 -2.09 -8.42
N LEU A 273 39.57 -1.78 -7.12
CA LEU A 273 40.34 -0.73 -6.41
C LEU A 273 39.82 -0.55 -4.98
#